data_AF-A0A6N8QQ83-F1
#
_entry.id   AF-A0A6N8QQ83-F1
#
_cell.length_a   1.000
_cell.length_b   1.000
_cell.length_c   1.000
_cell.angle_alpha   90.00
_cell.angle_beta   90.00
_cell.angle_gamma   90.00
#
_symmetry.space_group_name_H-M   'P 1'
#
loop_
_entity.id
_entity.type
_entity.pdbx_description
1 polymer ?
#
loop_
_entity_poly.entity_id
_entity_poly.type
_entity_poly.pdbx_seq_one_letter_code
_entity_poly.pdbx_strand_id
1 'polypeptide(L)'
;MQKKSIYVAYTGGTIGMQRSEQGYIPVSGHLQRQLALMPEFHRPEMPDFTIHEYTPLMDSSDMTPEDWQHIAEDIKAHYDDYDGFVILHGTDTMAYTASALSFMLENLGKPVIVTGSQIPLAELRSDGQINL
;
A
#
# COMPACT_ATOMS: atom_id res chain seq x y z
N MET A 1 25.49 5.05 -5.33
CA MET A 1 24.67 3.93 -4.83
C MET A 1 23.61 3.64 -5.87
N GLN A 2 23.27 2.37 -6.09
CA GLN A 2 22.15 2.01 -6.98
C GLN A 2 20.85 2.56 -6.38
N LYS A 3 20.00 3.16 -7.22
CA LYS A 3 18.67 3.64 -6.82
C LYS A 3 17.85 2.44 -6.34
N LYS A 4 17.19 2.58 -5.20
CA LYS A 4 16.40 1.52 -4.59
C LYS A 4 15.08 1.34 -5.32
N SER A 5 14.56 0.11 -5.36
CA SER A 5 13.26 -0.21 -5.94
C SER A 5 12.31 -0.78 -4.87
N ILE A 6 11.13 -0.20 -4.73
CA ILE A 6 10.15 -0.56 -3.70
C ILE A 6 8.88 -1.13 -4.34
N TYR A 7 8.39 -2.24 -3.79
CA TYR A 7 7.09 -2.78 -4.15
C TYR A 7 6.00 -2.18 -3.27
N VAL A 8 4.93 -1.68 -3.89
CA VAL A 8 3.78 -1.11 -3.18
C VAL A 8 2.56 -1.99 -3.46
N ALA A 9 2.20 -2.82 -2.49
CA ALA A 9 0.96 -3.60 -2.52
C ALA A 9 -0.21 -2.71 -2.08
N TYR A 10 -1.05 -2.28 -3.03
CA TYR A 10 -2.28 -1.57 -2.73
C TYR A 10 -3.41 -2.56 -2.50
N THR A 11 -3.54 -3.00 -1.24
CA THR A 11 -4.53 -3.99 -0.81
C THR A 11 -5.92 -3.37 -0.67
N GLY A 12 -5.99 -2.10 -0.24
CA GLY A 12 -7.24 -1.40 0.00
C GLY A 12 -7.08 -0.21 0.93
N GLY A 13 -8.20 0.22 1.51
CA GLY A 13 -8.25 1.36 2.41
C GLY A 13 -8.46 2.72 1.72
N THR A 14 -8.77 3.71 2.54
CA THR A 14 -9.18 5.06 2.13
C THR A 14 -8.12 5.80 1.30
N ILE A 15 -6.84 5.48 1.49
CA ILE A 15 -5.71 6.20 0.87
C ILE A 15 -5.80 6.32 -0.66
N GLY A 16 -6.30 5.30 -1.36
CA GLY A 16 -6.45 5.30 -2.82
C GLY A 16 -7.87 5.57 -3.32
N MET A 17 -8.82 5.90 -2.43
CA MET A 17 -10.21 6.14 -2.79
C MET A 17 -10.41 7.52 -3.45
N GLN A 18 -11.53 7.66 -4.16
CA GLN A 18 -11.96 8.92 -4.75
C GLN A 18 -13.23 9.43 -4.07
N ARG A 19 -13.33 10.74 -3.87
CA ARG A 19 -14.55 11.39 -3.35
C ARG A 19 -15.70 11.30 -4.35
N SER A 20 -16.89 10.98 -3.84
CA SER A 20 -18.16 10.96 -4.56
C SER A 20 -19.27 11.60 -3.73
N GLU A 21 -20.49 11.69 -4.30
CA GLU A 21 -21.69 12.14 -3.57
C GLU A 21 -22.09 11.20 -2.42
N GLN A 22 -21.64 9.94 -2.46
CA GLN A 22 -21.95 8.90 -1.47
C GLN A 22 -20.81 8.68 -0.46
N GLY A 23 -19.82 9.57 -0.42
CA GLY A 23 -18.60 9.42 0.37
C GLY A 23 -17.40 8.96 -0.48
N TYR A 24 -16.40 8.36 0.16
CA TYR A 24 -15.22 7.85 -0.53
C TYR A 24 -15.50 6.46 -1.10
N ILE A 25 -15.15 6.27 -2.38
CA ILE A 25 -15.36 5.01 -3.10
C ILE A 25 -14.06 4.53 -3.73
N PRO A 26 -13.83 3.20 -3.81
CA PRO A 26 -12.71 2.65 -4.56
C PRO A 26 -12.91 2.90 -6.06
N VAL A 27 -11.86 3.35 -6.74
CA VAL A 27 -11.86 3.55 -8.20
C VAL A 27 -10.57 2.96 -8.77
N SER A 28 -10.69 1.95 -9.63
CA SER A 28 -9.51 1.23 -10.11
C SER A 28 -8.52 2.12 -10.87
N GLY A 29 -7.24 1.95 -10.54
CA GLY A 29 -6.11 2.71 -11.03
C GLY A 29 -6.11 4.19 -10.61
N HIS A 30 -7.01 4.62 -9.72
CA HIS A 30 -7.07 6.01 -9.27
C HIS A 30 -5.78 6.41 -8.57
N LEU A 31 -5.31 5.62 -7.61
CA LEU A 31 -4.07 5.86 -6.87
C LEU A 31 -2.88 6.02 -7.82
N GLN A 32 -2.71 5.09 -8.77
CA GLN A 32 -1.62 5.14 -9.74
C GLN A 32 -1.67 6.41 -10.61
N ARG A 33 -2.86 6.82 -11.06
CA ARG A 33 -3.04 8.07 -11.82
C ARG A 33 -2.71 9.31 -10.99
N GLN A 34 -3.06 9.33 -9.70
CA GLN A 34 -2.74 10.45 -8.81
C GLN A 34 -1.24 10.56 -8.56
N LEU A 35 -0.58 9.45 -8.24
CA LEU A 35 0.87 9.42 -8.00
C LEU A 35 1.67 9.82 -9.25
N ALA A 36 1.20 9.48 -10.46
CA ALA A 36 1.82 9.94 -11.70
C ALA A 36 1.78 11.47 -11.88
N LEU A 37 0.83 12.17 -11.23
CA LEU A 37 0.67 13.62 -11.28
C LEU A 37 1.38 14.36 -10.15
N MET A 38 1.98 13.66 -9.19
CA MET A 38 2.63 14.21 -7.99
C MET A 38 4.17 14.14 -8.10
N PRO A 39 4.84 15.23 -8.52
CA PRO A 39 6.28 15.22 -8.81
C PRO A 39 7.18 14.84 -7.62
N GLU A 40 6.71 15.06 -6.40
CA GLU A 40 7.41 14.73 -5.16
C GLU A 40 7.73 13.23 -5.04
N PHE A 41 6.91 12.34 -5.60
CA PHE A 41 7.15 10.89 -5.64
C PHE A 41 8.17 10.48 -6.71
N HIS A 42 8.49 11.36 -7.67
CA HIS A 42 9.39 11.08 -8.80
C HIS A 42 10.73 11.83 -8.71
N ARG A 43 11.01 12.42 -7.54
CA ARG A 43 12.27 13.14 -7.32
C ARG A 43 13.48 12.20 -7.37
N PRO A 44 14.68 12.70 -7.70
CA PRO A 44 15.89 11.88 -7.73
C PRO A 44 16.23 11.19 -6.40
N GLU A 45 15.83 11.79 -5.27
CA GLU A 45 16.06 11.25 -3.93
C GLU A 45 15.08 10.12 -3.54
N MET A 46 13.94 10.01 -4.24
CA MET A 46 12.96 8.95 -4.01
C MET A 46 13.45 7.63 -4.62
N PRO A 47 13.08 6.47 -4.05
CA PRO A 47 13.28 5.19 -4.73
C PRO A 47 12.39 5.13 -5.98
N ASP A 48 12.75 4.23 -6.91
CA ASP A 48 11.75 3.77 -7.88
C ASP A 48 10.72 2.92 -7.15
N PHE A 49 9.47 2.91 -7.60
CA PHE A 49 8.45 2.06 -7.02
C PHE A 49 7.52 1.47 -8.08
N THR A 50 7.01 0.28 -7.80
CA THR A 50 5.97 -0.38 -8.59
C THR A 50 4.74 -0.57 -7.73
N ILE A 51 3.56 -0.18 -8.23
CA ILE A 51 2.28 -0.38 -7.53
C ILE A 51 1.60 -1.61 -8.11
N HIS A 52 1.24 -2.55 -7.23
CA HIS A 52 0.32 -3.64 -7.53
C HIS A 52 -1.01 -3.36 -6.82
N GLU A 53 -2.04 -3.00 -7.59
CA GLU A 53 -3.40 -2.80 -7.09
C GLU A 53 -4.17 -4.11 -7.07
N TYR A 54 -4.68 -4.49 -5.89
CA TYR A 54 -5.42 -5.74 -5.73
C TYR A 54 -6.79 -5.64 -6.39
N THR A 55 -7.27 -6.76 -6.94
CA THR A 55 -8.59 -6.85 -7.58
C THR A 55 -9.33 -8.10 -7.08
N PRO A 56 -10.41 -7.93 -6.28
CA PRO A 56 -10.92 -6.67 -5.75
C PRO A 56 -10.00 -6.06 -4.69
N LEU A 57 -10.15 -4.75 -4.46
CA LEU A 57 -9.61 -4.12 -3.25
C LEU A 57 -10.33 -4.68 -2.01
N MET A 58 -9.60 -4.80 -0.91
CA MET A 58 -10.07 -5.32 0.36
C MET A 58 -10.54 -4.20 1.27
N ASP A 59 -11.70 -4.36 1.89
CA ASP A 59 -12.09 -3.57 3.05
C ASP A 59 -11.41 -4.16 4.29
N SER A 60 -10.62 -3.35 5.00
CA SER A 60 -9.89 -3.84 6.16
C SER A 60 -10.81 -4.43 7.25
N SER A 61 -12.03 -3.92 7.38
CA SER A 61 -12.99 -4.42 8.38
C SER A 61 -13.49 -5.84 8.07
N ASP A 62 -13.41 -6.26 6.80
CA ASP A 62 -13.81 -7.59 6.32
C ASP A 62 -12.64 -8.57 6.17
N MET A 63 -11.40 -8.15 6.48
CA MET A 63 -10.22 -8.97 6.23
C MET A 63 -10.16 -10.21 7.12
N THR A 64 -9.72 -11.31 6.51
CA THR A 64 -9.58 -12.62 7.14
C THR A 64 -8.12 -13.10 7.11
N PRO A 65 -7.78 -14.19 7.81
CA PRO A 65 -6.45 -14.79 7.72
C PRO A 65 -6.05 -15.20 6.30
N GLU A 66 -7.01 -15.54 5.44
CA GLU A 66 -6.76 -15.82 4.02
C GLU A 66 -6.23 -14.59 3.28
N ASP A 67 -6.70 -13.38 3.63
CA ASP A 67 -6.17 -12.13 3.05
C ASP A 67 -4.74 -11.86 3.52
N TRP A 68 -4.42 -12.17 4.78
CA TRP A 68 -3.04 -12.06 5.29
C TRP A 68 -2.11 -13.03 4.56
N GLN A 69 -2.58 -14.25 4.30
CA GLN A 69 -1.86 -15.25 3.52
C GLN A 69 -1.61 -14.76 2.09
N HIS A 70 -2.62 -14.18 1.45
CA HIS A 70 -2.47 -13.59 0.13
C HIS A 70 -1.40 -12.50 0.10
N ILE A 71 -1.41 -11.57 1.07
CA ILE A 71 -0.38 -10.52 1.16
C ILE A 71 1.01 -11.10 1.40
N ALA A 72 1.15 -12.11 2.27
CA ALA A 72 2.44 -12.75 2.53
C ALA A 72 2.98 -13.50 1.29
N GLU A 73 2.11 -14.17 0.55
CA GLU A 73 2.46 -14.86 -0.70
C GLU A 73 2.86 -13.88 -1.81
N ASP A 74 2.18 -12.74 -1.90
CA ASP A 74 2.52 -11.67 -2.85
C ASP A 74 3.92 -11.09 -2.55
N ILE A 75 4.22 -10.79 -1.29
CA ILE A 75 5.56 -10.34 -0.87
C ILE A 75 6.61 -11.40 -1.18
N LYS A 76 6.31 -12.68 -0.90
CA LYS A 76 7.22 -13.79 -1.16
C LYS A 76 7.50 -13.95 -2.66
N ALA A 77 6.48 -13.80 -3.51
CA ALA A 77 6.61 -13.93 -4.96
C ALA A 77 7.52 -12.84 -5.56
N HIS A 78 7.52 -11.65 -4.97
CA HIS A 78 8.31 -10.50 -5.41
C HIS A 78 9.56 -10.25 -4.54
N TYR A 79 9.89 -11.18 -3.63
CA TYR A 79 10.84 -10.91 -2.57
C TYR A 79 12.21 -10.51 -3.09
N ASP A 80 12.70 -11.18 -4.13
CA ASP A 80 14.04 -10.99 -4.68
C ASP A 80 14.14 -9.81 -5.67
N ASP A 81 13.02 -9.36 -6.23
CA ASP A 81 12.98 -8.32 -7.27
C ASP A 81 13.06 -6.89 -6.71
N TYR A 82 12.71 -6.70 -5.43
CA TYR A 82 12.63 -5.39 -4.79
C TYR A 82 13.52 -5.27 -3.56
N ASP A 83 13.89 -4.05 -3.18
CA ASP A 83 14.69 -3.75 -1.99
C ASP A 83 13.85 -3.64 -0.70
N GLY A 84 12.52 -3.53 -0.83
CA GLY A 84 11.59 -3.37 0.28
C GLY A 84 10.14 -3.29 -0.19
N PHE A 85 9.23 -3.35 0.77
CA PHE A 85 7.79 -3.47 0.54
C PHE A 85 7.01 -2.44 1.35
N VAL A 86 6.03 -1.82 0.72
CA VAL A 86 5.00 -0.98 1.36
C VAL A 86 3.64 -1.62 1.10
N ILE A 87 2.85 -1.79 2.15
CA ILE A 87 1.50 -2.35 2.08
C ILE A 87 0.54 -1.22 2.42
N LEU A 88 -0.21 -0.76 1.42
CA LEU A 88 -1.27 0.23 1.61
C LEU A 88 -2.54 -0.51 2.01
N HIS A 89 -3.06 -0.14 3.19
CA HIS A 89 -4.07 -0.89 3.90
C HIS A 89 -5.09 0.04 4.58
N GLY A 90 -6.32 -0.45 4.78
CA GLY A 90 -7.33 0.26 5.59
C GLY A 90 -6.97 0.27 7.09
N THR A 91 -7.36 1.30 7.81
CA THR A 91 -6.87 1.51 9.19
C THR A 91 -7.49 0.59 10.23
N ASP A 92 -8.70 0.08 10.00
CA ASP A 92 -9.51 -0.60 11.02
C ASP A 92 -8.83 -1.85 11.58
N THR A 93 -8.18 -2.63 10.72
CA THR A 93 -7.49 -3.87 11.11
C THR A 93 -6.01 -3.87 10.75
N MET A 94 -5.43 -2.71 10.40
CA MET A 94 -4.02 -2.57 10.02
C MET A 94 -3.06 -3.21 11.04
N ALA A 95 -3.32 -3.01 12.34
CA ALA A 95 -2.50 -3.57 13.40
C ALA A 95 -2.57 -5.11 13.47
N TYR A 96 -3.71 -5.71 13.11
CA TYR A 96 -3.86 -7.17 13.05
C TYR A 96 -3.08 -7.74 11.87
N THR A 97 -3.23 -7.16 10.68
CA THR A 97 -2.47 -7.56 9.49
C THR A 97 -0.96 -7.42 9.73
N ALA A 98 -0.50 -6.28 10.27
CA ALA A 98 0.92 -6.08 10.59
C ALA A 98 1.43 -7.13 11.60
N SER A 99 0.64 -7.44 12.62
CA SER A 99 0.99 -8.46 13.62
C SER A 99 1.05 -9.86 13.00
N ALA A 100 0.06 -10.24 12.18
CA ALA A 100 0.04 -11.53 11.50
C ALA A 100 1.24 -11.70 10.57
N LEU A 101 1.53 -10.70 9.72
CA LEU A 101 2.67 -10.73 8.80
C LEU A 101 4.01 -10.86 9.53
N SER A 102 4.15 -10.30 10.74
CA SER A 102 5.38 -10.45 11.53
C SER A 102 5.72 -11.91 11.89
N PHE A 103 4.70 -12.77 12.02
CA PHE A 103 4.88 -14.21 12.25
C PHE A 103 4.99 -15.01 10.95
N MET A 104 4.30 -14.58 9.89
CA MET A 104 4.28 -15.29 8.60
C MET A 104 5.58 -15.10 7.81
N LEU A 105 6.20 -13.92 7.91
CA LEU A 105 7.44 -13.56 7.21
C LEU A 105 8.67 -13.89 8.05
N GLU A 106 8.91 -15.17 8.28
CA GLU A 106 10.08 -15.63 9.04
C GLU A 106 11.40 -15.27 8.33
N ASN A 107 12.44 -14.93 9.11
CA ASN A 107 13.77 -14.57 8.62
C ASN A 107 13.78 -13.38 7.64
N LEU A 108 12.88 -12.42 7.87
CA LEU A 108 12.75 -11.22 7.06
C LEU A 108 14.06 -10.41 7.04
N GLY A 109 14.60 -10.21 5.83
CA GLY A 109 15.84 -9.48 5.57
C GLY A 109 15.64 -8.16 4.81
N LYS A 110 14.40 -7.82 4.43
CA LYS A 110 14.02 -6.60 3.72
C LYS A 110 12.89 -5.89 4.48
N PRO A 111 12.82 -4.55 4.50
CA PRO A 111 11.76 -3.84 5.21
C PRO A 111 10.39 -4.10 4.59
N VAL A 112 9.40 -4.32 5.44
CA VAL A 112 7.97 -4.40 5.09
C VAL A 112 7.23 -3.39 5.96
N ILE A 113 6.63 -2.38 5.34
CA ILE A 113 5.98 -1.26 6.03
C ILE A 113 4.49 -1.29 5.72
N VAL A 114 3.64 -1.41 6.75
CA VAL A 114 2.19 -1.27 6.59
C VAL A 114 1.80 0.17 6.88
N THR A 115 1.09 0.81 5.96
CA THR A 115 0.65 2.20 6.10
C THR A 115 -0.72 2.40 5.45
N GLY A 116 -1.32 3.57 5.67
CA GLY A 116 -2.63 3.94 5.17
C GLY A 116 -2.94 5.38 5.54
N SER A 117 -4.20 5.80 5.42
CA SER A 117 -4.59 7.16 5.78
C SER A 117 -6.07 7.27 6.13
N GLN A 118 -6.40 8.33 6.86
CA GLN A 118 -7.79 8.71 7.14
C GLN A 118 -8.42 9.46 5.96
N ILE A 119 -7.61 10.26 5.25
CA ILE A 119 -8.04 11.05 4.11
C ILE A 119 -7.41 10.47 2.83
N PRO A 120 -8.13 10.34 1.70
CA PRO A 120 -7.52 9.87 0.47
C PRO A 120 -6.36 10.75 0.00
N LEU A 121 -5.37 10.15 -0.65
CA LEU A 121 -4.13 10.83 -1.07
C LEU A 121 -4.38 12.02 -2.00
N ALA A 122 -5.44 11.98 -2.82
CA ALA A 122 -5.79 13.03 -3.76
C ALA A 122 -6.37 14.31 -3.12
N GLU A 123 -6.78 14.24 -1.84
CA GLU A 123 -7.42 15.38 -1.17
C GLU A 123 -6.38 16.35 -0.61
N LEU A 124 -6.75 17.63 -0.55
CA LEU A 124 -5.89 18.69 -0.01
C LEU A 124 -5.58 18.44 1.47
N ARG A 125 -4.29 18.47 1.83
CA ARG A 125 -3.78 18.24 3.21
C ARG A 125 -4.11 16.84 3.75
N SER A 126 -4.20 15.86 2.85
CA SER A 126 -4.31 14.45 3.20
C SER A 126 -3.09 13.97 4.00
N ASP A 127 -3.33 13.16 5.02
CA ASP A 127 -2.29 12.39 5.70
C ASP A 127 -1.72 11.29 4.78
N GLY A 128 -2.47 10.84 3.75
CA GLY A 128 -2.02 9.83 2.80
C GLY A 128 -0.80 10.23 1.98
N GLN A 129 -0.64 11.51 1.65
CA GLN A 129 0.55 12.01 0.95
C GLN A 129 1.81 11.99 1.84
N ILE A 130 1.64 12.17 3.15
CA ILE A 130 2.77 12.21 4.11
C ILE A 130 3.15 10.78 4.54
N ASN A 131 2.16 9.89 4.62
CA ASN A 131 2.32 8.52 5.08
C ASN A 131 2.91 7.58 4.02
N LEU A 132 2.83 7.94 2.73
CA LEU A 132 3.41 7.23 1.59
C LEU A 132 4.66 7.95 1.09
#